data_AF-A0A0V1P3A3-F1
#
_entry.id   AF-A0A0V1P3A3-F1
#
_cell.length_a   1.000
_cell.length_b   1.000
_cell.length_c   1.000
_cell.angle_alpha   90.00
_cell.angle_beta   90.00
_cell.angle_gamma   90.00
#
_symmetry.space_group_name_H-M   'P 1'
#
loop_
_entity.id
_entity.type
_entity.pdbx_description
1 polymer ?
#
loop_
_entity_poly.entity_id
_entity_poly.type
_entity_poly.pdbx_seq_one_letter_code
_entity_poly.pdbx_strand_id
1 'polypeptide(L)'
;LRKRYAMYGRASGVDPGLLWPSSAELVEQQLEDDLWRPKLLETIEMEKAEIERKQQDRKNRLHAIELNLKNYGKLLKEYESRIQKKNAEALAVKLEKERKIREIQDFLGYAADPTDPKVVEYLEKKKQEEKKAAKLAKKKAMETKLIAQVQSNMKN
;
A
#
# COMPACT_ATOMS: atom_id res chain seq x y z
N LEU A 1 16.29 -42.97 55.02
CA LEU A 1 16.82 -44.33 54.73
C LEU A 1 17.91 -44.31 53.66
N ARG A 2 17.61 -43.86 52.42
CA ARG A 2 18.57 -43.82 51.30
C ARG A 2 19.89 -43.09 51.61
N LYS A 3 19.82 -41.91 52.22
CA LYS A 3 21.02 -41.14 52.64
C LYS A 3 21.92 -41.90 53.63
N ARG A 4 21.35 -42.69 54.54
CA ARG A 4 22.10 -43.45 55.56
C ARG A 4 22.80 -44.67 54.93
N TYR A 5 22.11 -45.36 54.03
CA TYR A 5 22.71 -46.45 53.24
C TYR A 5 23.83 -45.93 52.32
N ALA A 6 23.68 -44.76 51.72
CA ALA A 6 24.73 -44.15 50.91
C ALA A 6 26.01 -43.82 51.71
N MET A 7 25.88 -43.44 52.99
CA MET A 7 27.03 -43.07 53.85
C MET A 7 27.72 -44.28 54.48
N TYR A 8 26.96 -45.30 54.91
CA TYR A 8 27.49 -46.42 55.71
C TYR A 8 27.40 -47.78 55.00
N GLY A 9 26.88 -47.81 53.78
CA GLY A 9 26.72 -49.04 52.99
C GLY A 9 25.93 -50.12 53.72
N ARG A 10 26.31 -51.38 53.53
CA ARG A 10 25.64 -52.54 54.14
C ARG A 10 25.71 -52.55 55.68
N ALA A 11 26.71 -51.88 56.27
CA ALA A 11 26.81 -51.73 57.72
C ALA A 11 25.67 -50.88 58.31
N SER A 12 24.93 -50.13 57.47
CA SER A 12 23.78 -49.34 57.90
C SER A 12 22.54 -50.17 58.26
N GLY A 13 22.54 -51.49 58.00
CA GLY A 13 21.42 -52.39 58.27
C GLY A 13 20.14 -52.06 57.49
N VAL A 14 20.22 -51.28 56.41
CA VAL A 14 19.08 -50.95 55.55
C VAL A 14 19.05 -51.96 54.40
N ASP A 15 17.89 -52.56 54.17
CA ASP A 15 17.68 -53.46 53.03
C ASP A 15 17.78 -52.68 51.71
N PRO A 16 18.70 -53.06 50.79
CA PRO A 16 18.82 -52.43 49.48
C PRO A 16 17.53 -52.46 48.63
N GLY A 17 16.64 -53.44 48.86
CA GLY A 17 15.36 -53.53 48.15
C GLY A 17 14.45 -52.32 48.37
N LEU A 18 14.47 -51.75 49.58
CA LEU A 18 13.68 -50.57 49.97
C LEU A 18 14.21 -49.25 49.38
N LEU A 19 15.36 -49.29 48.69
CA LEU A 19 15.94 -48.11 48.06
C LEU A 19 15.32 -47.81 46.71
N TRP A 20 14.77 -48.82 46.03
CA TRP A 20 14.03 -48.65 44.79
C TRP A 20 12.66 -48.00 45.07
N PRO A 21 12.08 -47.31 44.08
CA PRO A 21 10.68 -46.87 44.17
C PRO A 21 9.76 -48.07 44.39
N SER A 22 8.67 -47.84 45.11
CA SER A 22 7.59 -48.81 45.19
C SER A 22 6.88 -48.95 43.83
N SER A 23 6.09 -50.02 43.65
CA SER A 23 5.35 -50.22 42.41
C SER A 23 4.36 -49.08 42.12
N ALA A 24 3.81 -48.43 43.14
CA ALA A 24 2.92 -47.28 42.97
C ALA A 24 3.69 -46.04 42.50
N GLU A 25 4.82 -45.75 43.16
CA GLU A 25 5.71 -44.63 42.79
C GLU A 25 6.26 -44.78 41.37
N LEU A 26 6.55 -46.01 40.92
CA LEU A 26 7.04 -46.26 39.56
C LEU A 26 5.97 -45.99 38.49
N VAL A 27 4.71 -46.31 38.77
CA VAL A 27 3.59 -46.01 37.87
C VAL A 27 3.35 -44.50 37.80
N GLU A 28 3.42 -43.79 38.93
CA GLU A 28 3.32 -42.32 38.97
C GLU A 28 4.46 -41.68 38.17
N GLN A 29 5.71 -42.11 38.38
CA GLN A 29 6.88 -41.62 37.62
C GLN A 29 6.75 -41.88 36.12
N GLN A 30 6.25 -43.05 35.73
CA GLN A 30 6.03 -43.37 34.32
C GLN A 30 4.94 -42.48 33.70
N LEU A 31 3.86 -42.23 34.43
CA LEU A 31 2.79 -41.33 33.97
C LEU A 31 3.29 -39.90 33.82
N GLU A 32 4.10 -39.41 34.77
CA GLU A 32 4.74 -38.10 34.67
C GLU A 32 5.68 -38.03 33.47
N ASP A 33 6.52 -39.04 33.26
CA ASP A 33 7.43 -39.07 32.11
C ASP A 33 6.66 -39.12 30.79
N ASP A 34 5.62 -39.94 30.67
CA ASP A 34 4.80 -40.01 29.45
C ASP A 34 4.02 -38.70 29.18
N LEU A 35 3.63 -37.96 30.23
CA LEU A 35 2.92 -36.69 30.10
C LEU A 35 3.85 -35.53 29.74
N TRP A 36 5.01 -35.44 30.37
CA TRP A 36 5.90 -34.30 30.27
C TRP A 36 7.04 -34.49 29.26
N ARG A 37 7.43 -35.74 28.98
CA ARG A 37 8.54 -36.06 28.09
C ARG A 37 8.00 -36.74 26.83
N PRO A 38 7.82 -35.99 25.73
CA PRO A 38 7.40 -36.59 24.48
C PRO A 38 8.42 -37.62 24.02
N LYS A 39 7.96 -38.62 23.28
CA LYS A 39 8.86 -39.65 22.75
C LYS A 39 9.73 -39.03 21.66
N LEU A 40 10.94 -39.60 21.49
CA LEU A 40 11.90 -39.10 20.51
C LEU A 40 11.31 -39.09 19.09
N LEU A 41 10.57 -40.14 18.71
CA LEU A 41 9.94 -40.25 17.39
C LEU A 41 8.90 -39.14 17.16
N GLU A 42 8.04 -38.89 18.15
CA GLU A 42 7.02 -37.82 18.10
C GLU A 42 7.69 -36.45 17.95
N THR A 43 8.78 -36.21 18.70
CA THR A 43 9.54 -34.96 18.62
C THR A 43 10.16 -34.77 17.23
N ILE A 44 10.70 -35.83 16.63
CA ILE A 44 11.26 -35.80 15.28
C ILE A 44 10.17 -35.50 14.24
N GLU A 45 8.99 -36.09 14.37
CA GLU A 45 7.86 -35.85 13.46
C GLU A 45 7.34 -34.42 13.58
N MET A 46 7.20 -33.91 14.80
CA MET A 46 6.81 -32.52 15.05
C MET A 46 7.81 -31.53 14.43
N GLU A 47 9.11 -31.75 14.61
CA GLU A 47 10.14 -30.87 14.05
C GLU A 47 10.15 -30.95 12.51
N LYS A 48 9.97 -32.13 11.92
CA LYS A 48 9.85 -32.28 10.46
C LYS A 48 8.66 -31.50 9.92
N ALA A 49 7.49 -31.64 10.54
CA ALA A 49 6.29 -30.89 10.15
C ALA A 49 6.49 -29.37 10.26
N GLU A 50 7.17 -28.91 11.32
CA GLU A 50 7.50 -27.50 11.51
C GLU A 50 8.47 -26.98 10.43
N ILE A 51 9.49 -27.78 10.08
CA ILE A 51 10.42 -27.45 9.00
C ILE A 51 9.69 -27.36 7.66
N GLU A 52 8.82 -28.33 7.35
CA GLU A 52 8.03 -28.32 6.11
C GLU A 52 7.12 -27.10 6.03
N ARG A 53 6.43 -26.76 7.12
CA ARG A 53 5.60 -25.55 7.20
C ARG A 53 6.42 -24.30 6.94
N LYS A 54 7.56 -24.13 7.63
CA LYS A 54 8.47 -22.98 7.43
C LYS A 54 9.00 -22.91 6.00
N GLN A 55 9.31 -24.05 5.39
CA GLN A 55 9.75 -24.11 4.00
C GLN A 55 8.63 -23.70 3.04
N GLN A 56 7.41 -24.16 3.28
CA GLN A 56 6.25 -23.82 2.45
C GLN A 56 5.91 -22.33 2.57
N ASP A 57 5.93 -21.77 3.78
CA ASP A 57 5.71 -20.34 4.01
C ASP A 57 6.78 -19.50 3.31
N ARG A 58 8.05 -19.93 3.37
CA ARG A 58 9.14 -19.28 2.64
C ARG A 58 8.90 -19.32 1.13
N LYS A 59 8.51 -20.47 0.57
CA LYS A 59 8.21 -20.62 -0.86
C LYS A 59 7.05 -19.72 -1.28
N ASN A 60 5.96 -19.71 -0.51
CA ASN A 60 4.79 -18.87 -0.77
C ASN A 60 5.17 -17.38 -0.75
N ARG A 61 5.97 -16.95 0.24
CA ARG A 61 6.46 -15.57 0.33
C ARG A 61 7.33 -15.19 -0.88
N LEU A 62 8.26 -16.06 -1.27
CA LEU A 62 9.11 -15.82 -2.43
C LEU A 62 8.30 -15.74 -3.72
N HIS A 63 7.30 -16.62 -3.88
CA HIS A 63 6.40 -16.61 -5.03
C HIS A 63 5.60 -15.30 -5.13
N ALA A 64 5.06 -14.81 -4.00
CA ALA A 64 4.36 -13.54 -3.95
C ALA A 64 5.29 -12.36 -4.32
N ILE A 65 6.54 -12.37 -3.85
CA ILE A 65 7.54 -11.37 -4.21
C ILE A 65 7.84 -11.41 -5.71
N GLU A 66 8.00 -12.61 -6.28
CA GLU A 66 8.26 -12.76 -7.72
C GLU A 66 7.11 -12.22 -8.57
N LEU A 67 5.86 -12.49 -8.18
CA LEU A 67 4.68 -11.97 -8.86
C LEU A 67 4.61 -10.44 -8.78
N ASN A 68 4.93 -9.87 -7.62
CA ASN A 68 4.98 -8.42 -7.42
C ASN A 68 6.10 -7.78 -8.25
N LEU A 69 7.27 -8.42 -8.34
CA LEU A 69 8.39 -7.95 -9.16
C LEU A 69 8.04 -7.94 -10.65
N LYS A 70 7.31 -8.94 -11.15
CA LYS A 70 6.82 -8.96 -12.54
C LYS A 70 5.92 -7.75 -12.84
N ASN A 71 5.08 -7.35 -11.89
CA ASN A 71 4.18 -6.20 -12.03
C ASN A 71 4.83 -4.84 -11.70
N TYR A 72 5.99 -4.85 -11.04
CA TYR A 72 6.65 -3.65 -10.54
C TYR A 72 6.97 -2.64 -11.65
N GLY A 73 7.52 -3.10 -12.78
CA GLY A 73 7.87 -2.22 -13.89
C GLY A 73 6.68 -1.48 -14.49
N LYS A 74 5.51 -2.12 -14.54
CA LYS A 74 4.26 -1.47 -15.00
C LYS A 74 3.79 -0.43 -13.99
N LEU A 75 3.74 -0.78 -12.71
CA LEU A 75 3.33 0.11 -11.63
C LEU A 75 4.24 1.34 -11.52
N LEU A 76 5.56 1.16 -11.72
CA LEU A 76 6.52 2.26 -11.71
C LEU A 76 6.24 3.25 -12.84
N LYS A 77 6.01 2.77 -14.07
CA LYS A 77 5.67 3.63 -15.21
C LYS A 77 4.36 4.38 -15.00
N GLU A 78 3.35 3.72 -14.45
CA GLU A 78 2.07 4.38 -14.11
C GLU A 78 2.25 5.47 -13.05
N TYR A 79 3.08 5.19 -12.04
CA TYR A 79 3.42 6.14 -10.99
C TYR A 79 4.18 7.37 -11.54
N GLU A 80 5.21 7.15 -12.34
CA GLU A 80 5.99 8.20 -13.00
C GLU A 80 5.11 9.04 -13.92
N SER A 81 4.25 8.41 -14.73
CA SER A 81 3.30 9.12 -15.60
C SER A 81 2.35 10.00 -14.80
N ARG A 82 1.86 9.51 -13.65
CA ARG A 82 1.00 10.30 -12.76
C ARG A 82 1.72 11.51 -12.18
N ILE A 83 2.99 11.35 -11.77
CA ILE A 83 3.81 12.47 -11.29
C ILE A 83 4.03 13.49 -12.41
N GLN A 84 4.40 13.04 -13.61
CA GLN A 84 4.64 13.93 -14.74
C GLN A 84 3.38 14.73 -15.10
N LYS A 85 2.21 14.09 -15.14
CA LYS A 85 0.93 14.76 -15.37
C LYS A 85 0.65 15.82 -14.29
N LYS A 86 0.80 15.46 -13.02
CA LYS A 86 0.59 16.39 -11.90
C LYS A 86 1.54 17.59 -11.96
N ASN A 87 2.80 17.36 -12.32
CA ASN A 87 3.79 18.42 -12.47
C ASN A 87 3.49 19.30 -13.68
N ALA A 88 3.08 18.72 -14.81
CA ALA A 88 2.68 19.46 -16.00
C ALA A 88 1.44 20.33 -15.74
N GLU A 89 0.43 19.79 -15.04
CA GLU A 89 -0.75 20.55 -14.62
C GLU A 89 -0.37 21.70 -13.67
N ALA A 90 0.50 21.45 -12.69
CA ALA A 90 0.97 22.49 -11.78
C ALA A 90 1.76 23.59 -12.52
N LEU A 91 2.60 23.22 -13.49
CA LEU A 91 3.33 24.18 -14.33
C LEU A 91 2.39 24.97 -15.23
N ALA A 92 1.40 24.33 -15.86
CA ALA A 92 0.40 25.00 -16.69
C ALA A 92 -0.41 26.01 -15.87
N VAL A 93 -0.82 25.65 -14.64
CA VAL A 93 -1.51 26.57 -13.74
C VAL A 93 -0.63 27.75 -13.34
N LYS A 94 0.67 27.53 -13.10
CA LYS A 94 1.62 28.62 -12.81
C LYS A 94 1.77 29.55 -14.02
N LEU A 95 1.97 28.99 -15.22
CA LEU A 95 2.18 29.76 -16.44
C LEU A 95 0.93 30.55 -16.84
N GLU A 96 -0.27 29.98 -16.67
CA GLU A 96 -1.53 30.68 -16.86
C GLU A 96 -1.72 31.82 -15.85
N LYS A 97 -1.30 31.64 -14.60
CA LYS A 97 -1.32 32.72 -13.60
C LYS A 97 -0.33 33.82 -13.97
N GLU A 98 0.91 33.48 -14.33
CA GLU A 98 1.93 34.44 -14.75
C GLU A 98 1.51 35.22 -16.00
N ARG A 99 0.92 34.55 -16.99
CA ARG A 99 0.36 35.20 -18.18
C ARG A 99 -0.72 36.21 -17.81
N LYS A 100 -1.66 35.84 -16.95
CA LYS A 100 -2.72 36.75 -16.48
C LYS A 100 -2.15 37.95 -15.73
N ILE A 101 -1.16 37.74 -14.88
CA ILE A 101 -0.48 38.82 -14.15
C ILE A 101 0.22 39.78 -15.13
N ARG A 102 0.91 39.24 -16.15
CA ARG A 102 1.57 40.07 -17.17
C ARG A 102 0.58 40.87 -18.01
N GLU A 103 -0.52 40.25 -18.47
CA GLU A 103 -1.59 40.96 -19.20
C GLU A 103 -2.17 42.13 -18.37
N ILE A 104 -2.34 41.92 -17.06
CA ILE A 104 -2.80 42.95 -16.13
C ILE A 104 -1.74 44.05 -15.96
N GLN A 105 -0.46 43.69 -15.83
CA GLN A 105 0.66 44.62 -15.68
C GLN A 105 0.86 45.50 -16.92
N ASP A 106 0.78 44.92 -18.13
CA ASP A 106 0.91 45.65 -19.39
C ASP A 106 -0.21 46.71 -19.56
N PHE A 107 -1.41 46.41 -19.03
CA PHE A 107 -2.55 47.32 -19.08
C PHE A 107 -2.49 48.42 -18.02
N LEU A 108 -2.05 48.09 -16.79
CA LEU A 108 -2.01 49.03 -15.66
C LEU A 108 -0.71 49.84 -15.59
N GLY A 109 0.38 49.35 -16.18
CA GLY A 109 1.71 49.98 -16.15
C GLY A 109 2.49 49.77 -14.85
N TYR A 110 1.95 49.05 -13.87
CA TYR A 110 2.60 48.68 -12.60
C TYR A 110 2.21 47.27 -12.18
N ALA A 111 3.02 46.64 -11.33
CA ALA A 111 2.71 45.33 -10.76
C ALA A 111 1.54 45.47 -9.76
N ALA A 112 0.35 45.08 -10.20
CA ALA A 112 -0.88 45.17 -9.41
C ALA A 112 -1.23 43.84 -8.74
N ASP A 113 -1.71 43.91 -7.50
CA ASP A 113 -2.21 42.76 -6.74
C ASP A 113 -3.60 42.35 -7.26
N PRO A 114 -3.96 41.05 -7.34
CA PRO A 114 -5.29 40.62 -7.76
C PRO A 114 -6.48 41.17 -6.95
N THR A 115 -6.24 41.77 -5.78
CA THR A 115 -7.27 42.43 -4.96
C THR A 115 -7.48 43.91 -5.28
N ASP A 116 -6.70 44.51 -6.18
CA ASP A 116 -6.82 45.91 -6.54
C ASP A 116 -8.15 46.19 -7.31
N PRO A 117 -8.94 47.22 -6.92
CA PRO A 117 -10.19 47.58 -7.58
C PRO A 117 -10.09 47.74 -9.10
N LYS A 118 -8.95 48.24 -9.62
CA LYS A 118 -8.76 48.43 -11.07
C LYS A 118 -8.60 47.11 -11.83
N VAL A 119 -8.04 46.09 -11.17
CA VAL A 119 -7.92 44.72 -11.73
C VAL A 119 -9.30 44.06 -11.82
N VAL A 120 -10.15 44.29 -10.82
CA VAL A 120 -11.52 43.76 -10.79
C VAL A 120 -12.34 44.33 -11.95
N GLU A 121 -12.33 45.65 -12.15
CA GLU A 121 -13.02 46.28 -13.29
C GLU A 121 -12.54 45.77 -14.65
N TYR A 122 -11.23 45.56 -14.81
CA TYR A 122 -10.64 45.01 -16.03
C TYR A 122 -11.10 43.57 -16.30
N LEU A 123 -11.08 42.70 -15.28
CA LEU A 123 -11.57 41.33 -15.37
C LEU A 123 -13.08 41.28 -15.68
N GLU A 124 -13.87 42.21 -15.15
CA GLU A 124 -15.30 42.34 -15.45
C GLU A 124 -15.53 42.69 -16.93
N LYS A 125 -14.79 43.67 -17.47
CA LYS A 125 -14.86 44.06 -18.89
C LYS A 125 -14.46 42.90 -19.81
N LYS A 126 -13.36 42.21 -19.51
CA LYS A 126 -12.90 41.04 -20.29
C LYS A 126 -13.95 39.91 -20.30
N LYS A 127 -14.56 39.61 -19.15
CA LYS A 127 -15.66 38.62 -19.07
C LYS A 127 -16.87 39.02 -19.92
N GLN A 128 -17.20 40.31 -20.00
CA GLN A 128 -18.30 40.77 -20.84
C GLN A 128 -17.99 40.65 -22.33
N GLU A 129 -16.76 40.95 -22.73
CA GLU A 129 -16.29 40.79 -24.11
C GLU A 129 -16.25 39.32 -24.52
N GLU A 130 -15.73 38.42 -23.67
CA GLU A 130 -15.74 36.97 -23.93
C GLU A 130 -17.17 36.41 -24.02
N LYS A 131 -18.10 36.86 -23.17
CA LYS A 131 -19.52 36.49 -23.28
C LYS A 131 -20.15 36.96 -24.59
N LYS A 132 -19.81 38.16 -25.07
CA LYS A 132 -20.28 38.68 -26.36
C LYS A 132 -19.68 37.87 -27.52
N ALA A 133 -18.39 37.59 -27.48
CA ALA A 133 -17.70 36.78 -28.48
C ALA A 133 -18.23 35.33 -28.53
N ALA A 134 -18.47 34.70 -27.38
CA ALA A 134 -19.05 33.35 -27.31
C ALA A 134 -20.48 33.29 -27.87
N LYS A 135 -21.29 34.33 -27.63
CA LYS A 135 -22.63 34.45 -28.24
C LYS A 135 -22.54 34.59 -29.76
N LEU A 136 -21.61 35.40 -30.26
CA LEU A 136 -21.35 35.56 -31.71
C LEU A 136 -20.83 34.28 -32.35
N ALA A 137 -19.91 33.57 -31.71
CA ALA A 137 -19.39 32.29 -32.18
C ALA A 137 -20.48 31.20 -32.21
N LYS A 138 -21.35 31.16 -31.20
CA LYS A 138 -22.52 30.26 -31.18
C LYS A 138 -23.50 30.56 -32.31
N LYS A 139 -23.79 31.84 -32.60
CA LYS A 139 -24.64 32.24 -33.73
C LYS A 139 -24.03 31.82 -35.07
N LYS A 140 -22.75 32.10 -35.29
CA LYS A 140 -22.04 31.69 -36.51
C LYS A 140 -21.99 30.16 -36.67
N ALA A 141 -21.78 29.41 -35.60
CA ALA A 141 -21.79 27.94 -35.62
C ALA A 141 -23.20 27.36 -35.89
N MET A 142 -24.26 28.09 -35.55
CA MET A 142 -25.64 27.72 -35.86
C MET A 142 -25.99 28.03 -37.31
N GLU A 143 -25.54 29.20 -37.81
CA GLU A 143 -25.67 29.60 -39.22
C GLU A 143 -24.94 28.65 -40.16
N THR A 144 -23.71 28.24 -39.84
CA THR A 144 -22.96 27.27 -40.67
C THR A 144 -23.60 25.88 -40.67
N LYS A 145 -24.18 25.44 -39.55
CA LYS A 145 -24.96 24.20 -39.50
C LYS A 145 -26.24 24.26 -40.34
N LEU A 146 -26.97 25.39 -40.30
CA LEU A 146 -28.15 25.59 -41.14
C LEU A 146 -27.79 25.61 -42.64
N ILE A 147 -26.72 26.32 -43.01
CA ILE A 147 -26.26 26.37 -44.41
C ILE A 147 -25.83 24.99 -44.91
N ALA A 148 -25.14 24.20 -44.07
CA ALA A 148 -24.77 22.83 -44.41
C ALA A 148 -26.00 21.90 -44.59
N GLN A 149 -27.04 22.09 -43.78
CA GLN A 149 -28.28 21.30 -43.84
C GLN A 149 -29.16 21.68 -45.04
N VAL A 150 -29.13 22.95 -45.47
CA VAL A 150 -29.79 23.40 -46.71
C VAL A 150 -29.03 22.92 -47.94
N GLN A 151 -27.69 22.93 -47.93
CA GLN A 151 -26.88 22.40 -49.03
C GLN A 151 -26.98 20.88 -49.20
N SER A 152 -27.20 20.11 -48.12
CA SER A 152 -27.49 18.68 -48.23
C SER A 152 -28.88 18.40 -48.81
N ASN A 153 -29.86 19.26 -48.53
CA ASN A 153 -31.22 19.13 -49.06
C ASN A 153 -31.38 19.58 -50.53
N MET A 154 -30.44 20.35 -51.07
CA MET A 154 -30.43 20.75 -52.50
C MET A 154 -29.65 19.78 -53.41
N LYS A 155 -28.95 18.78 -52.84
CA LYS A 155 -28.19 17.77 -53.59
C LYS A 155 -28.90 16.41 -53.71
N ASN A 156 -30.14 16.31 -53.22
CA ASN A 156 -31.05 15.19 -53.44
C ASN A 156 -32.14 15.58 -54.45
#